data_AF-A0A7T0G1P4-F1
#
_entry.id   AF-A0A7T0G1P4-F1
#
_cell.length_a   1.000
_cell.length_b   1.000
_cell.length_c   1.000
_cell.angle_alpha   90.00
_cell.angle_beta   90.00
_cell.angle_gamma   90.00
#
_symmetry.space_group_name_H-M   'P 1'
#
loop_
_entity.id
_entity.type
_entity.pdbx_description
1 polymer ?
#
loop_
_entity_poly.entity_id
_entity_poly.type
_entity_poly.pdbx_seq_one_letter_code
_entity_poly.pdbx_strand_id
1 'polypeptide(L)' 'MCTPVYGEPPSNDKGDNGSDVVPSLELLEYLGEFETEDGEWIDPEELEQMDDINDNPEPSNPEEEPPRD' A
#
# COMPACT_ATOMS: atom_id res chain seq x y z
N MET A 1 -16.33 32.04 -9.24
CA MET A 1 -15.19 31.28 -8.71
C MET A 1 -15.79 29.99 -8.14
N CYS A 2 -15.65 28.86 -8.81
CA CYS A 2 -16.18 27.58 -8.34
C CYS A 2 -15.10 26.90 -7.51
N THR A 3 -15.33 26.69 -6.23
CA THR A 3 -14.49 25.82 -5.39
C THR A 3 -14.79 24.36 -5.77
N PRO A 4 -13.80 23.50 -6.00
CA PRO A 4 -14.07 22.08 -6.20
C PRO A 4 -14.71 21.53 -4.93
N VAL A 5 -15.87 20.88 -5.09
CA VAL A 5 -16.53 20.13 -4.03
C VAL A 5 -15.68 18.88 -3.78
N TYR A 6 -14.78 18.94 -2.80
CA TYR A 6 -14.21 17.73 -2.26
C TYR A 6 -15.36 16.99 -1.60
N GLY A 7 -15.66 15.78 -2.10
CA GLY A 7 -16.68 14.93 -1.50
C GLY A 7 -16.38 14.80 -0.01
N GLU A 8 -17.34 15.19 0.82
CA GLU A 8 -17.27 14.99 2.26
C GLU A 8 -17.02 13.50 2.51
N PRO A 9 -15.92 13.12 3.20
CA PRO A 9 -15.75 11.74 3.62
C PRO A 9 -16.94 11.37 4.52
N PRO A 10 -17.48 10.14 4.45
CA PRO A 10 -18.55 9.73 5.33
C PRO A 10 -18.09 9.94 6.77
N SER A 11 -18.75 10.89 7.45
CA SER A 11 -18.49 11.20 8.84
C SER A 11 -18.82 9.95 9.65
N ASN A 12 -17.78 9.17 9.98
CA ASN A 12 -17.88 8.04 10.90
C ASN A 12 -18.01 8.59 12.34
N ASP A 13 -19.06 9.36 12.58
CA ASP A 13 -19.48 9.80 13.91
C ASP A 13 -20.18 8.62 14.59
N LYS A 14 -19.35 7.71 15.09
CA LYS A 14 -19.77 6.72 16.08
C LYS A 14 -18.69 6.66 17.13
N GLY A 15 -18.75 7.61 18.05
CA GLY A 15 -17.82 7.75 19.15
C GLY A 15 -17.66 6.45 19.94
N ASP A 16 -16.41 6.08 20.18
CA ASP A 16 -16.04 5.17 21.25
C ASP A 16 -14.96 5.84 22.10
N ASN A 17 -15.13 5.75 23.42
CA ASN A 17 -14.37 6.45 24.44
C ASN A 17 -12.96 5.88 24.57
N GLY A 18 -12.03 6.30 23.72
CA GLY A 18 -10.60 6.15 23.94
C GLY A 18 -9.97 7.52 23.83
N SER A 19 -9.61 8.10 24.97
CA SER A 19 -8.82 9.33 25.10
C SER A 19 -7.86 9.54 23.93
N ASP A 20 -7.70 10.78 23.48
CA ASP A 20 -6.65 11.31 22.60
C ASP A 20 -5.24 10.71 22.81
N VAL A 21 -5.03 9.43 22.50
CA VAL A 21 -3.72 8.81 22.44
C VAL A 21 -3.22 9.14 21.05
N VAL A 22 -2.67 10.34 20.93
CA VAL A 22 -1.88 10.69 19.76
C VAL A 22 -0.88 9.54 19.55
N PRO A 23 -0.87 8.89 18.38
CA PRO A 23 0.08 7.83 18.06
C PRO A 23 1.51 8.30 18.36
N SER A 24 2.39 7.37 18.72
CA SER A 24 3.81 7.71 18.86
C SER A 24 4.36 8.21 17.51
N LEU A 25 5.34 9.13 17.55
CA LEU A 25 6.02 9.59 16.33
C LEU A 25 6.61 8.42 15.53
N GLU A 26 7.20 7.45 16.23
CA GLU A 26 7.72 6.22 15.63
C GLU A 26 6.67 5.46 14.80
N LEU A 27 5.44 5.35 15.30
CA LEU A 27 4.35 4.69 14.58
C LEU A 27 3.91 5.51 13.35
N LEU A 28 3.92 6.84 13.45
CA LEU A 28 3.58 7.72 12.34
C LEU A 28 4.64 7.67 11.23
N GLU A 29 5.91 7.61 11.61
CA GLU A 29 7.03 7.43 10.68
C GLU A 29 6.92 6.10 9.94
N TYR A 30 6.62 5.01 10.67
CA TYR A 30 6.36 3.70 10.08
C TYR A 30 5.19 3.73 9.08
N LEU A 31 4.06 4.36 9.44
CA LEU A 31 2.91 4.45 8.55
C LEU A 31 3.18 5.29 7.29
N GLY A 32 4.08 6.27 7.38
CA GLY A 32 4.50 7.08 6.23
C GLY A 32 5.25 6.29 5.16
N GLU A 33 5.83 5.13 5.49
CA GLU A 33 6.50 4.27 4.50
C GLU A 33 5.52 3.60 3.51
N PHE A 34 4.23 3.56 3.86
CA PHE A 34 3.16 2.99 3.02
C PHE A 34 2.45 4.04 2.16
N GLU A 35 2.86 5.31 2.24
CA GLU A 35 2.34 6.39 1.40
C GLU A 35 3.16 6.48 0.10
N THR A 36 2.49 6.52 -1.04
CA THR A 36 3.10 6.63 -2.36
C THR A 36 3.48 8.08 -2.70
N GLU A 37 4.28 8.28 -3.75
CA GLU A 37 4.71 9.62 -4.21
C GLU A 37 3.53 10.55 -4.59
N ASP A 38 2.38 9.97 -4.93
CA ASP A 38 1.14 10.69 -5.25
C ASP A 38 0.31 11.05 -4.00
N GLY A 39 0.73 10.62 -2.80
CA GLY A 39 0.02 10.81 -1.53
C GLY A 39 -1.12 9.82 -1.29
N GLU A 40 -1.18 8.75 -2.09
CA GLU A 40 -2.14 7.65 -1.90
C GLU A 40 -1.52 6.55 -1.04
N TRP A 41 -2.34 5.88 -0.23
CA TRP A 41 -1.89 4.77 0.61
C TRP A 41 -1.88 3.47 -0.19
N ILE A 42 -0.82 2.67 -0.03
CA ILE A 42 -0.74 1.36 -0.66
C ILE A 42 -1.82 0.44 -0.07
N ASP A 43 -2.55 -0.27 -0.94
CA ASP A 43 -3.56 -1.24 -0.52
C ASP A 43 -2.88 -2.49 0.10
N PRO A 44 -3.39 -3.03 1.22
CA PRO A 44 -2.85 -4.26 1.81
C PRO A 44 -2.75 -5.43 0.84
N GLU A 45 -3.70 -5.58 -0.09
CA GLU A 45 -3.68 -6.65 -1.09
C GLU A 45 -2.55 -6.45 -2.13
N GLU A 46 -2.13 -5.21 -2.38
CA GLU A 46 -1.01 -4.90 -3.27
C GLU A 46 0.35 -5.19 -2.60
N LEU A 47 0.46 -4.97 -1.29
CA LEU A 47 1.68 -5.30 -0.52
C LEU A 47 1.99 -6.79 -0.57
N GLU A 48 0.97 -7.64 -0.38
CA GLU A 48 1.12 -9.11 -0.45
C GLU A 48 1.68 -9.54 -1.83
N GLN A 49 1.25 -8.88 -2.90
CA GLN A 49 1.74 -9.18 -4.26
C GLN A 49 3.18 -8.72 -4.52
N MET A 50 3.64 -7.65 -3.87
CA MET A 50 5.01 -7.15 -4.03
C MET A 50 6.03 -8.07 -3.37
N ASP A 51 5.71 -8.63 -2.21
CA ASP A 51 6.56 -9.60 -1.50
C ASP A 51 6.75 -10.90 -2.31
N ASP A 52 5.68 -11.37 -2.97
CA ASP A 52 5.73 -12.56 -3.84
C ASP A 52 6.61 -12.37 -5.09
N ILE A 53 6.72 -11.15 -5.61
CA ILE A 53 7.55 -10.85 -6.80
C ILE A 53 9.03 -10.76 -6.41
N ASN A 54 9.35 -10.35 -5.18
CA ASN A 54 10.72 -10.11 -4.75
C ASN A 54 11.46 -11.38 -4.28
N ASP A 55 10.74 -12.45 -3.92
CA ASP A 55 11.32 -13.75 -3.52
C ASP A 55 11.55 -14.73 -4.70
N ASN A 56 11.21 -14.33 -5.94
CA ASN A 56 11.42 -15.16 -7.14
C ASN A 56 12.51 -14.57 -8.06
N PRO A 57 13.77 -15.02 -7.96
CA PRO A 57 14.78 -14.68 -8.96
C PRO A 57 14.43 -15.40 -10.28
N GLU A 58 13.98 -14.60 -11.25
CA GLU A 58 13.99 -14.93 -12.68
C GLU A 58 12.92 -15.95 -13.15
N PRO A 59 12.06 -15.60 -14.13
CA PRO A 59 11.31 -16.62 -14.85
C PRO A 59 12.31 -17.54 -15.56
N SER A 60 12.43 -18.78 -15.11
CA SER A 60 13.11 -19.84 -15.84
C SER A 60 12.56 -19.87 -17.27
N ASN A 61 13.36 -19.39 -18.22
CA ASN A 61 13.08 -19.34 -19.65
C ASN A 61 12.48 -20.69 -20.13
N PRO A 62 11.22 -20.74 -20.61
CA PRO A 62 10.60 -22.01 -20.99
C PRO A 62 11.03 -22.57 -22.37
N GLU A 63 12.03 -22.01 -23.07
CA GLU A 63 12.30 -22.35 -24.48
C GLU A 63 13.78 -22.63 -24.85
N GLU A 64 14.52 -23.43 -24.08
CA GLU A 64 15.76 -24.04 -24.61
C GLU A 64 15.61 -25.57 -24.71
N GLU A 65 14.90 -26.02 -25.76
CA GLU A 65 14.90 -27.43 -26.16
C GLU A 65 16.29 -27.83 -26.72
N PRO A 66 16.82 -29.01 -26.35
CA PRO A 66 18.21 -29.38 -26.64
C PRO A 66 18.45 -29.68 -28.13
N PRO A 67 19.63 -29.33 -28.69
CA PRO A 67 20.01 -29.85 -30.00
C PRO A 67 20.15 -31.38 -29.92
N ARG A 68 19.37 -32.08 -30.75
CA ARG A 68 19.51 -33.52 -30.99
C ARG A 68 20.66 -33.75 -31.98
N ASP A 69 21.69 -34.47 -31.56
CA ASP A 69 22.57 -35.24 -32.44
C ASP A 69 22.88 -36.60 -31.79
#